data_AF-J0KVY7-F1
#
_entry.id   AF-J0KVY7-F1
#
_cell.length_a   1.000
_cell.length_b   1.000
_cell.length_c   1.000
_cell.angle_alpha   90.00
_cell.angle_beta   90.00
_cell.angle_gamma   90.00
#
_symmetry.space_group_name_H-M   'P 1'
#
loop_
_entity.id
_entity.type
_entity.pdbx_description
1 polymer ?
#
loop_
_entity_poly.entity_id
_entity_poly.type
_entity_poly.pdbx_seq_one_letter_code
_entity_poly.pdbx_strand_id
1 'polypeptide(L)'
;MARDRKLSADERILWGKVARSTRPMPGKAGELTELDAFLAETEAAAEQEKAEKQAPTSAIPFQPAAPATAKPSAGVHHPLEKPVKRKIAKGRLALEARIDLHGLVQSEAHAILLDFLIRAHDRGMRHVLVITGKGSSMGSDGALKRAVPLWFSKPEFRYLISSYESAAQQHGGEGALYIRLSRRHGERP
;
A
#
# COMPACT_ATOMS: atom_id res chain seq x y z
N MET A 1 -27.48 -17.37 -30.63
CA MET A 1 -26.59 -18.53 -30.39
C MET A 1 -25.42 -18.03 -29.53
N ALA A 2 -25.47 -18.25 -28.21
CA ALA A 2 -24.41 -17.82 -27.30
C ALA A 2 -23.28 -18.86 -27.31
N ARG A 3 -22.05 -18.40 -27.54
CA ARG A 3 -20.86 -19.25 -27.63
C ARG A 3 -20.50 -19.78 -26.24
N ASP A 4 -20.39 -21.10 -26.16
CA ASP A 4 -19.93 -21.84 -24.99
C ASP A 4 -18.44 -21.55 -24.75
N ARG A 5 -18.14 -20.62 -23.83
CA ARG A 5 -16.78 -20.14 -23.57
C ARG A 5 -16.23 -20.91 -22.36
N LYS A 6 -15.26 -21.80 -22.61
CA LYS A 6 -14.56 -22.55 -21.57
C LYS A 6 -13.67 -21.61 -20.75
N LEU A 7 -13.76 -21.70 -19.42
CA LEU A 7 -13.01 -20.85 -18.48
C LEU A 7 -11.50 -21.02 -18.68
N SER A 8 -10.79 -19.90 -18.73
CA SER A 8 -9.32 -19.84 -18.76
C SER A 8 -8.70 -20.28 -17.42
N ALA A 9 -7.38 -20.52 -17.41
CA ALA A 9 -6.67 -20.96 -16.20
C ALA A 9 -6.77 -19.93 -15.05
N ASP A 10 -6.65 -18.64 -15.37
CA ASP A 10 -6.75 -17.55 -14.39
C ASP A 10 -8.18 -17.42 -13.83
N GLU A 11 -9.20 -17.60 -14.68
CA GLU A 11 -10.60 -17.59 -14.24
C GLU A 11 -10.91 -18.76 -13.32
N ARG A 12 -10.31 -19.93 -13.53
CA ARG A 12 -10.47 -21.08 -12.62
C ARG A 12 -9.86 -20.82 -11.25
N ILE A 13 -8.70 -20.14 -11.19
CA ILE A 13 -8.07 -19.76 -9.93
C ILE A 13 -8.94 -18.77 -9.17
N LEU A 14 -9.53 -17.79 -9.88
CA LEU A 14 -10.43 -16.80 -9.28
C LEU A 14 -11.71 -17.46 -8.76
N TRP A 15 -12.31 -18.34 -9.55
CA TRP A 15 -13.49 -19.13 -9.14
C TRP A 15 -13.18 -20.05 -7.96
N GLY A 16 -11.99 -20.64 -7.88
CA GLY A 16 -11.57 -21.46 -6.73
C GLY A 16 -11.51 -20.68 -5.42
N LYS A 17 -11.04 -19.42 -5.45
CA LYS A 17 -11.04 -18.55 -4.26
C LYS A 17 -12.45 -18.14 -3.83
N VAL A 18 -13.33 -17.86 -4.79
CA VAL A 18 -14.74 -17.53 -4.52
C VAL A 18 -15.49 -18.72 -3.93
N ALA A 19 -15.32 -19.92 -4.50
CA ALA A 19 -15.96 -21.14 -4.01
C ALA A 19 -15.61 -21.45 -2.54
N ARG A 20 -14.36 -21.23 -2.13
CA ARG A 20 -13.90 -21.41 -0.74
C ARG A 20 -14.55 -20.44 0.26
N SER A 21 -15.06 -19.30 -0.20
CA SER A 21 -15.74 -18.33 0.68
C SER A 21 -17.21 -18.66 0.95
N THR A 22 -17.74 -19.70 0.31
CA THR A 22 -19.13 -20.11 0.46
C THR A 22 -19.27 -21.35 1.34
N ARG A 23 -20.31 -21.38 2.18
CA ARG A 23 -20.62 -22.55 3.02
C ARG A 23 -21.03 -23.72 2.12
N PRO A 24 -20.29 -24.84 2.11
CA PRO A 24 -20.65 -26.00 1.30
C PRO A 24 -21.90 -26.69 1.84
N MET A 25 -22.67 -27.32 0.94
CA MET A 25 -23.81 -28.16 1.31
C MET A 25 -23.35 -29.45 1.99
N PRO A 26 -24.14 -30.01 2.93
CA PRO A 26 -23.76 -31.21 3.67
C PRO A 26 -23.63 -32.42 2.73
N GLY A 27 -22.49 -33.14 2.80
CA GLY A 27 -22.24 -34.37 2.05
C GLY A 27 -20.88 -34.51 1.35
N LYS A 28 -20.03 -33.46 1.32
CA LYS A 28 -18.72 -33.47 0.63
C LYS A 28 -17.49 -33.37 1.57
N ALA A 29 -17.56 -33.99 2.75
CA ALA A 29 -16.45 -33.94 3.72
C ALA A 29 -15.22 -34.76 3.28
N GLY A 30 -15.39 -35.81 2.47
CA GLY A 30 -14.29 -36.68 2.01
C GLY A 30 -13.35 -36.02 1.00
N GLU A 31 -13.89 -35.25 0.05
CA GLU A 31 -13.10 -34.55 -0.99
C GLU A 31 -12.15 -33.48 -0.41
N LEU A 32 -12.45 -32.93 0.76
CA LEU A 32 -11.59 -31.95 1.45
C LEU A 32 -10.35 -32.60 2.07
N THR A 33 -10.48 -33.82 2.58
CA THR A 33 -9.35 -34.55 3.19
C THR A 33 -8.35 -35.03 2.14
N GLU A 34 -8.83 -35.41 0.94
CA GLU A 34 -7.97 -35.79 -0.18
C GLU A 34 -7.21 -34.58 -0.76
N LEU A 35 -7.83 -33.40 -0.77
CA LEU A 35 -7.20 -32.17 -1.27
C LEU A 35 -6.11 -31.63 -0.32
N ASP A 36 -6.33 -31.72 1.00
CA ASP A 36 -5.33 -31.33 2.00
C ASP A 36 -4.12 -32.29 2.00
N ALA A 37 -4.35 -33.59 1.81
CA ALA A 37 -3.28 -34.56 1.66
C ALA A 37 -2.42 -34.29 0.43
N PHE A 38 -3.04 -33.96 -0.71
CA PHE A 38 -2.34 -33.58 -1.94
C PHE A 38 -1.49 -32.31 -1.76
N LEU A 39 -2.00 -31.29 -1.07
CA LEU A 39 -1.26 -30.05 -0.82
C LEU A 39 -0.04 -30.27 0.10
N ALA A 40 -0.18 -31.09 1.14
CA ALA A 40 0.91 -31.43 2.05
C ALA A 40 2.03 -32.24 1.36
N GLU A 41 1.66 -33.15 0.46
CA GLU A 41 2.62 -33.93 -0.34
C GLU A 41 3.37 -33.05 -1.36
N THR A 42 2.70 -32.02 -1.90
CA THR A 42 3.30 -31.06 -2.84
C THR A 42 4.25 -30.09 -2.14
N GLU A 43 3.95 -29.67 -0.91
CA GLU A 43 4.83 -28.83 -0.09
C GLU A 43 6.08 -29.58 0.38
N ALA A 44 5.94 -30.87 0.75
CA ALA A 44 7.08 -31.71 1.14
C ALA A 44 8.06 -31.96 -0.03
N ALA A 45 7.55 -32.09 -1.26
CA ALA A 45 8.39 -32.22 -2.47
C ALA A 45 9.15 -30.93 -2.81
N ALA A 46 8.54 -29.76 -2.57
CA ALA A 46 9.18 -28.46 -2.82
C ALA A 46 10.28 -28.12 -1.80
N GLU A 47 10.22 -28.69 -0.60
CA GLU A 47 11.20 -28.46 0.47
C GLU A 47 12.48 -29.30 0.29
N GLN A 48 12.38 -30.46 -0.37
CA GLN A 48 13.54 -31.33 -0.67
C GLN A 48 14.43 -30.78 -1.80
N GLU A 49 13.89 -30.03 -2.76
CA GLU A 49 14.66 -29.46 -3.88
C GLU A 49 15.53 -28.24 -3.47
N LYS A 50 15.25 -27.64 -2.30
CA LYS A 50 15.98 -26.46 -1.80
C LYS A 50 17.24 -26.79 -1.00
N ALA A 51 17.41 -28.05 -0.59
CA ALA A 51 18.49 -28.47 0.31
C ALA A 51 19.79 -28.89 -0.41
N GLU A 52 19.78 -29.13 -1.73
CA GLU A 52 20.92 -29.76 -2.42
C GLU A 52 21.93 -28.79 -3.07
N LYS A 53 21.78 -27.47 -2.89
CA LYS A 53 22.67 -26.49 -3.58
C LYS A 53 23.62 -25.70 -2.69
N GLN A 54 23.97 -26.21 -1.51
CA GLN A 54 24.92 -25.52 -0.61
C GLN A 54 26.05 -26.41 -0.13
N ALA A 55 27.18 -26.36 -0.85
CA ALA A 55 28.56 -26.34 -0.31
C ALA A 55 29.55 -26.05 -1.47
N PRO A 56 30.80 -25.57 -1.26
CA PRO A 56 31.49 -25.30 0.01
C PRO A 56 32.22 -23.93 0.11
N THR A 57 32.65 -23.64 1.35
CA THR A 57 33.83 -22.86 1.84
C THR A 57 34.55 -21.83 0.94
N SER A 58 34.80 -20.63 1.50
CA SER A 58 36.15 -20.11 1.83
C SER A 58 36.05 -18.72 2.45
N ALA A 59 36.60 -18.59 3.66
CA ALA A 59 36.72 -17.32 4.36
C ALA A 59 37.82 -16.45 3.70
N ILE A 60 37.49 -15.19 3.41
CA ILE A 60 38.47 -14.12 3.20
C ILE A 60 38.12 -13.00 4.19
N PRO A 61 39.07 -12.49 5.00
CA PRO A 61 38.78 -11.40 5.93
C PRO A 61 38.62 -10.08 5.17
N PHE A 62 37.42 -9.51 5.19
CA PHE A 62 37.14 -8.20 4.59
C PHE A 62 37.35 -7.08 5.62
N GLN A 63 38.24 -6.14 5.29
CA GLN A 63 38.49 -4.91 6.06
C GLN A 63 37.25 -4.01 6.08
N PRO A 64 37.01 -3.22 7.14
CA PRO A 64 35.85 -2.34 7.20
C PRO A 64 36.10 -1.07 6.36
N ALA A 65 35.62 -1.06 5.12
CA ALA A 65 35.39 0.19 4.38
C ALA A 65 34.00 0.75 4.76
N ALA A 66 33.98 2.00 5.22
CA ALA A 66 32.79 2.71 5.70
C ALA A 66 31.62 2.67 4.69
N PRO A 67 30.36 2.56 5.14
CA PRO A 67 29.23 2.46 4.22
C PRO A 67 28.92 3.82 3.59
N ALA A 68 29.14 3.91 2.28
CA ALA A 68 28.56 4.94 1.44
C ALA A 68 27.02 4.79 1.46
N THR A 69 26.32 5.89 1.70
CA THR A 69 24.86 5.97 1.78
C THR A 69 24.20 5.44 0.51
N ALA A 70 23.55 4.28 0.60
CA ALA A 70 22.74 3.74 -0.48
C ALA A 70 21.55 4.69 -0.76
N LYS A 71 21.39 5.10 -2.02
CA LYS A 71 20.21 5.84 -2.49
C LYS A 71 18.96 5.00 -2.19
N PRO A 72 17.90 5.59 -1.61
CA PRO A 72 16.71 4.82 -1.30
C PRO A 72 16.09 4.26 -2.58
N SER A 73 15.59 3.03 -2.48
CA SER A 73 14.94 2.33 -3.59
C SER A 73 13.85 3.21 -4.19
N ALA A 74 13.83 3.31 -5.52
CA ALA A 74 12.94 4.18 -6.28
C ALA A 74 11.45 3.77 -6.21
N GLY A 75 11.03 3.09 -5.13
CA GLY A 75 9.82 2.29 -4.97
C GLY A 75 8.86 2.75 -3.86
N VAL A 76 9.39 3.30 -2.77
CA VAL A 76 8.67 3.36 -1.48
C VAL A 76 8.65 4.78 -0.95
N HIS A 77 7.48 5.28 -0.58
CA HIS A 77 7.34 6.54 0.14
C HIS A 77 7.93 6.41 1.53
N HIS A 78 8.75 7.38 1.92
CA HIS A 78 9.35 7.39 3.24
C HIS A 78 8.40 8.08 4.22
N PRO A 79 8.40 7.72 5.51
CA PRO A 79 7.66 8.47 6.51
C PRO A 79 8.12 9.93 6.56
N LEU A 80 7.20 10.85 6.86
CA LEU A 80 7.54 12.25 7.08
C LEU A 80 8.49 12.38 8.28
N GLU A 81 9.53 13.19 8.14
CA GLU A 81 10.52 13.38 9.20
C GLU A 81 9.87 13.87 10.52
N LYS A 82 10.24 13.25 11.65
CA LYS A 82 9.69 13.59 12.98
C LYS A 82 9.76 15.09 13.31
N PRO A 83 10.86 15.82 13.02
CA PRO A 83 10.92 17.26 13.26
C PRO A 83 9.91 18.05 12.43
N VAL A 84 9.69 17.66 11.17
CA VAL A 84 8.74 18.30 10.25
C VAL A 84 7.31 18.08 10.76
N LYS A 85 6.94 16.81 11.06
CA LYS A 85 5.65 16.48 11.68
C LYS A 85 5.38 17.29 12.95
N ARG A 86 6.39 17.43 13.81
CA ARG A 86 6.28 18.20 15.06
C ARG A 86 6.16 19.71 14.82
N LYS A 87 6.80 20.25 13.78
CA LYS A 87 6.65 21.66 13.38
C LYS A 87 5.26 21.94 12.81
N ILE A 88 4.75 21.08 11.94
CA ILE A 88 3.38 21.16 11.40
C ILE A 88 2.36 21.06 12.55
N ALA A 89 2.52 20.08 13.43
CA ALA A 89 1.63 19.90 14.57
C ALA A 89 1.60 21.12 15.49
N LYS A 90 2.70 21.87 15.62
CA LYS A 90 2.77 23.10 16.43
C LYS A 90 2.40 24.37 15.64
N GLY A 91 1.96 24.25 14.39
CA GLY A 91 1.67 25.41 13.52
C GLY A 91 2.91 26.21 13.10
N ARG A 92 4.13 25.70 13.35
CA ARG A 92 5.39 26.36 12.96
C ARG A 92 5.75 26.11 11.49
N LEU A 93 5.06 25.18 10.85
CA LEU A 93 5.13 24.93 9.42
C LEU A 93 3.69 24.93 8.89
N ALA A 94 3.42 25.76 7.90
CA ALA A 94 2.07 25.94 7.37
C ALA A 94 1.64 24.72 6.56
N LEU A 95 0.35 24.37 6.70
CA LEU A 95 -0.36 23.52 5.76
C LEU A 95 -0.97 24.45 4.71
N GLU A 96 -0.60 24.26 3.45
CA GLU A 96 -0.97 25.18 2.38
C GLU A 96 -2.34 24.85 1.79
N ALA A 97 -2.72 23.58 1.83
CA ALA A 97 -4.03 23.12 1.42
C ALA A 97 -4.50 21.93 2.25
N ARG A 98 -5.83 21.79 2.30
CA ARG A 98 -6.52 20.70 2.99
C ARG A 98 -7.62 20.16 2.08
N ILE A 99 -7.78 18.85 2.07
CA ILE A 99 -8.90 18.17 1.44
C ILE A 99 -9.57 17.24 2.44
N ASP A 100 -10.90 17.18 2.37
CA ASP A 100 -11.69 16.27 3.15
C ASP A 100 -12.39 15.25 2.26
N LEU A 101 -12.14 13.98 2.51
CA LEU A 101 -12.67 12.84 1.76
C LEU A 101 -13.67 12.05 2.61
N HIS A 102 -13.95 12.45 3.85
CA HIS A 102 -14.84 11.68 4.71
C HIS A 102 -16.22 11.51 4.06
N GLY A 103 -16.82 10.33 4.23
CA GLY A 103 -18.16 10.05 3.72
C GLY A 103 -18.24 9.80 2.20
N LEU A 104 -17.17 10.05 1.44
CA LEU A 104 -17.13 9.74 0.03
C LEU A 104 -16.93 8.24 -0.22
N VAL A 105 -17.46 7.76 -1.34
CA VAL A 105 -17.13 6.41 -1.83
C VAL A 105 -15.71 6.38 -2.39
N GLN A 106 -15.09 5.18 -2.39
CA GLN A 106 -13.68 5.03 -2.77
C GLN A 106 -13.35 5.56 -4.18
N SER A 107 -14.23 5.33 -5.16
CA SER A 107 -14.06 5.79 -6.54
C SER A 107 -14.04 7.32 -6.65
N GLU A 108 -14.98 7.99 -5.99
CA GLU A 108 -15.07 9.45 -5.95
C GLU A 108 -13.87 10.05 -5.22
N ALA A 109 -13.58 9.53 -4.02
CA ALA A 109 -12.45 9.98 -3.22
C ALA A 109 -11.11 9.84 -3.97
N HIS A 110 -10.94 8.78 -4.75
CA HIS A 110 -9.74 8.57 -5.57
C HIS A 110 -9.58 9.67 -6.62
N ALA A 111 -10.63 9.95 -7.39
CA ALA A 111 -10.60 10.96 -8.44
C ALA A 111 -10.34 12.36 -7.87
N ILE A 112 -11.06 12.71 -6.79
CA ILE A 112 -10.93 14.02 -6.15
C ILE A 112 -9.56 14.18 -5.51
N LEU A 113 -9.03 13.14 -4.83
CA LEU A 113 -7.70 13.19 -4.23
C LEU A 113 -6.60 13.34 -5.28
N LEU A 114 -6.68 12.60 -6.38
CA LEU A 114 -5.69 12.68 -7.45
C LEU A 114 -5.63 14.08 -8.04
N ASP A 115 -6.78 14.62 -8.40
CA ASP A 115 -6.87 15.95 -8.97
C ASP A 115 -6.44 17.05 -7.96
N PHE A 116 -6.79 16.92 -6.68
CA PHE A 116 -6.29 17.80 -5.62
C PHE A 116 -4.75 17.82 -5.55
N LEU A 117 -4.12 16.64 -5.56
CA LEU A 117 -2.66 16.53 -5.47
C LEU A 117 -1.97 17.06 -6.71
N ILE A 118 -2.53 16.84 -7.91
CA ILE A 118 -2.04 17.43 -9.16
C ILE A 118 -2.08 18.96 -9.07
N ARG A 119 -3.23 19.54 -8.67
CA ARG A 119 -3.38 20.99 -8.55
C ARG A 119 -2.47 21.59 -7.48
N ALA A 120 -2.29 20.91 -6.35
CA ALA A 120 -1.39 21.35 -5.29
C ALA A 120 0.09 21.28 -5.72
N HIS A 121 0.48 20.20 -6.40
CA HIS A 121 1.83 20.03 -6.94
C HIS A 121 2.12 21.08 -8.02
N ASP A 122 1.17 21.36 -8.92
CA ASP A 122 1.34 22.38 -9.96
C ASP A 122 1.46 23.79 -9.40
N ARG A 123 0.77 24.08 -8.28
CA ARG A 123 0.91 25.33 -7.52
C ARG A 123 2.21 25.41 -6.71
N GLY A 124 3.03 24.36 -6.70
CA GLY A 124 4.29 24.32 -5.96
C GLY A 124 4.13 24.17 -4.45
N MET A 125 2.95 23.74 -3.97
CA MET A 125 2.74 23.55 -2.55
C MET A 125 3.66 22.45 -2.00
N ARG A 126 4.06 22.55 -0.75
CA ARG A 126 4.97 21.60 -0.10
C ARG A 126 4.26 20.68 0.87
N HIS A 127 3.37 21.22 1.69
CA HIS A 127 2.70 20.47 2.75
C HIS A 127 1.19 20.59 2.65
N VAL A 128 0.51 19.46 2.52
CA VAL A 128 -0.95 19.39 2.45
C VAL A 128 -1.51 18.39 3.46
N LEU A 129 -2.75 18.58 3.83
CA LEU A 129 -3.49 17.71 4.76
C LEU A 129 -4.61 16.98 4.01
N VAL A 130 -4.62 15.66 4.10
CA VAL A 130 -5.70 14.81 3.55
C VAL A 130 -6.46 14.18 4.71
N ILE A 131 -7.77 14.36 4.74
CA ILE A 131 -8.65 13.79 5.77
C ILE A 131 -9.46 12.68 5.16
N THR A 132 -9.27 11.46 5.65
CA THR A 132 -9.98 10.26 5.20
C THR A 132 -11.14 9.90 6.14
N GLY A 133 -11.12 10.43 7.35
CA GLY A 133 -11.97 10.01 8.45
C GLY A 133 -11.35 8.86 9.25
N LYS A 134 -11.81 8.71 10.49
CA LYS A 134 -11.28 7.74 11.47
C LYS A 134 -11.76 6.30 11.25
N GLY A 135 -12.79 6.08 10.43
CA GLY A 135 -13.35 4.76 10.16
C GLY A 135 -14.05 4.10 11.36
N SER A 136 -14.45 4.88 12.36
CA SER A 136 -15.08 4.39 13.60
C SER A 136 -16.55 4.81 13.70
N SER A 137 -17.13 5.34 12.62
CA SER A 137 -18.55 5.66 12.57
C SER A 137 -19.36 4.37 12.39
N MET A 138 -20.53 4.28 13.04
CA MET A 138 -21.46 3.14 12.94
C MET A 138 -21.66 2.74 11.47
N GLY A 139 -21.06 1.62 11.05
CA GLY A 139 -21.21 1.04 9.71
C GLY A 139 -20.13 1.39 8.68
N SER A 140 -19.13 2.22 8.99
CA SER A 140 -18.02 2.51 8.06
C SER A 140 -16.75 1.77 8.46
N ASP A 141 -16.29 0.82 7.64
CA ASP A 141 -15.08 0.01 7.88
C ASP A 141 -13.76 0.76 7.59
N GLY A 142 -13.75 2.09 7.73
CA GLY A 142 -12.58 2.92 7.45
C GLY A 142 -11.97 2.68 6.06
N ALA A 143 -12.81 2.49 5.05
CA ALA A 143 -12.37 2.10 3.70
C ALA A 143 -11.31 3.06 3.14
N LEU A 144 -11.53 4.37 3.27
CA LEU A 144 -10.58 5.38 2.81
C LEU A 144 -9.28 5.42 3.62
N LYS A 145 -9.35 5.20 4.95
CA LYS A 145 -8.15 5.10 5.81
C LYS A 145 -7.20 4.01 5.32
N ARG A 146 -7.75 2.88 4.84
CA ARG A 146 -6.99 1.76 4.27
C ARG A 146 -6.59 1.96 2.81
N ALA A 147 -7.49 2.53 2.01
CA ALA A 147 -7.30 2.64 0.56
C ALA A 147 -6.29 3.74 0.19
N VAL A 148 -6.31 4.89 0.86
CA VAL A 148 -5.46 6.04 0.51
C VAL A 148 -3.96 5.72 0.55
N PRO A 149 -3.41 5.10 1.60
CA PRO A 149 -2.00 4.69 1.60
C PRO A 149 -1.64 3.73 0.45
N LEU A 150 -2.57 2.85 0.05
CA LEU A 150 -2.37 1.94 -1.08
C LEU A 150 -2.34 2.69 -2.41
N TRP A 151 -3.16 3.73 -2.57
CA TRP A 151 -3.16 4.56 -3.77
C TRP A 151 -1.84 5.31 -3.96
N PHE A 152 -1.20 5.77 -2.88
CA PHE A 152 0.09 6.49 -2.98
C PHE A 152 1.21 5.67 -3.61
N SER A 153 1.14 4.34 -3.51
CA SER A 153 2.10 3.43 -4.16
C SER A 153 1.88 3.31 -5.67
N LYS A 154 0.71 3.70 -6.19
CA LYS A 154 0.39 3.61 -7.61
C LYS A 154 1.09 4.71 -8.43
N PRO A 155 1.44 4.45 -9.70
CA PRO A 155 2.18 5.39 -10.54
C PRO A 155 1.59 6.80 -10.60
N GLU A 156 0.25 6.93 -10.64
CA GLU A 156 -0.44 8.21 -10.76
C GLU A 156 -0.29 9.12 -9.53
N PHE A 157 -0.05 8.56 -8.34
CA PHE A 157 0.20 9.35 -7.12
C PHE A 157 1.69 9.45 -6.80
N ARG A 158 2.44 8.42 -7.18
CA ARG A 158 3.84 8.21 -6.81
C ARG A 158 4.74 9.40 -7.10
N TYR A 159 4.57 10.03 -8.26
CA TYR A 159 5.44 11.12 -8.69
C TYR A 159 5.08 12.46 -8.02
N LEU A 160 3.88 12.59 -7.45
CA LEU A 160 3.38 13.81 -6.79
C LEU A 160 3.79 13.87 -5.32
N ILE A 161 4.09 12.74 -4.70
CA ILE A 161 4.30 12.61 -3.26
C ILE A 161 5.76 12.25 -3.00
N SER A 162 6.38 12.96 -2.06
CA SER A 162 7.71 12.63 -1.56
C SER A 162 7.65 11.77 -0.30
N SER A 163 6.75 12.12 0.62
CA SER A 163 6.55 11.41 1.88
C SER A 163 5.17 11.70 2.45
N TYR A 164 4.66 10.78 3.27
CA TYR A 164 3.41 10.99 4.01
C TYR A 164 3.50 10.35 5.39
N GLU A 165 2.65 10.79 6.31
CA GLU A 165 2.61 10.31 7.69
C GLU A 165 1.28 10.67 8.36
N SER A 166 0.85 9.87 9.35
CA SER A 166 -0.36 10.19 10.13
C SER A 166 -0.26 11.55 10.81
N ALA A 167 -1.36 12.31 10.74
CA ALA A 167 -1.47 13.65 11.30
C ALA A 167 -1.46 13.65 12.84
N ALA A 168 -1.27 14.83 13.43
CA ALA A 168 -1.40 15.01 14.87
C ALA A 168 -2.88 14.99 15.29
N GLN A 169 -3.17 14.73 16.56
CA GLN A 169 -4.54 14.63 17.08
C GLN A 169 -5.39 15.87 16.77
N GLN A 170 -4.81 17.05 16.89
CA GLN A 170 -5.43 18.34 16.58
C GLN A 170 -5.77 18.56 15.10
N HIS A 171 -5.19 17.77 14.19
CA HIS A 171 -5.48 17.81 12.75
C HIS A 171 -6.20 16.54 12.25
N GLY A 172 -6.74 15.71 13.16
CA GLY A 172 -7.53 14.52 12.81
C GLY A 172 -6.88 13.18 13.18
N GLY A 173 -5.65 13.18 13.70
CA GLY A 173 -4.96 11.98 14.18
C GLY A 173 -4.85 10.90 13.11
N GLU A 174 -5.24 9.68 13.44
CA GLU A 174 -5.22 8.55 12.50
C GLU A 174 -6.20 8.65 11.33
N GLY A 175 -7.15 9.58 11.39
CA GLY A 175 -8.11 9.82 10.30
C GLY A 175 -7.62 10.84 9.26
N ALA A 176 -6.38 11.31 9.40
CA ALA A 176 -5.80 12.29 8.50
C ALA A 176 -4.30 12.04 8.29
N LEU A 177 -3.80 12.49 7.13
CA LEU A 177 -2.42 12.30 6.70
C LEU A 177 -1.80 13.65 6.33
N TYR A 178 -0.61 13.91 6.85
CA TYR A 178 0.26 14.94 6.29
C TYR A 178 0.96 14.38 5.06
N ILE A 179 0.94 15.15 3.99
CA ILE A 179 1.60 14.78 2.74
C ILE A 179 2.59 15.87 2.38
N ARG A 180 3.83 15.44 2.12
CA ARG A 180 4.86 16.26 1.51
C ARG A 180 4.86 15.98 0.02
N LEU A 181 4.60 17.03 -0.76
CA LEU A 181 4.62 16.94 -2.22
C LEU A 181 6.06 16.89 -2.75
N SER A 182 6.23 16.22 -3.88
CA SER A 182 7.49 16.26 -4.64
C SER A 182 7.74 17.69 -5.15
N ARG A 183 9.02 17.98 -5.46
CA ARG A 183 9.36 19.24 -6.12
C ARG A 183 9.05 19.13 -7.60
N ARG A 184 8.53 20.23 -8.16
CA ARG A 184 8.41 20.37 -9.61
C ARG A 184 9.81 20.36 -10.22
N HIS A 185 9.99 19.60 -11.30
CA HIS A 185 11.23 19.61 -12.08
C HIS A 185 11.46 21.03 -12.62
N GLY A 186 12.45 21.75 -12.07
CA GLY A 186 12.78 23.13 -12.47
C GLY A 186 12.87 24.12 -11.30
N GLU A 187 12.31 23.79 -10.14
CA GLU A 187 12.43 24.61 -8.94
C GLU A 187 13.76 24.30 -8.23
N ARG A 188 14.78 25.16 -8.41
CA ARG A 188 16.03 25.09 -7.66
C ARG A 188 15.79 25.51 -6.19
N PRO A 189 16.50 24.89 -5.22
CA PRO A 189 16.31 25.15 -3.79
C PRO A 189 16.69 26.58 -3.38
#